data_AF-A0A429EP84-F1
#
_entry.id   AF-A0A429EP84-F1
#
_cell.length_a   1.000
_cell.length_b   1.000
_cell.length_c   1.000
_cell.angle_alpha   90.00
_cell.angle_beta   90.00
_cell.angle_gamma   90.00
#
_symmetry.space_group_name_H-M   'P 1'
#
loop_
_entity.id
_entity.type
_entity.pdbx_description
1 polymer ?
#
loop_
_entity_poly.entity_id
_entity_poly.type
_entity_poly.pdbx_seq_one_letter_code
_entity_poly.pdbx_strand_id
1 'polypeptide(L)'
;MTGDEKYLGDIARPRTAGPGESSGGDIGAAVAILASEQGETRAHLQELRDQLGDVLQDLHKLDQRTGDIPALESKIAALADALDKLVRSDDDDSDTRPRDLAHIAPEDREQVLGDLVAWVRDVLFVGWPWAAASLAPCWLEHPDIVNGVLWLRAAYAAAYDTAGARPHAAADWHRWLDDVMATAERRTEGCPEDGSHAVPPAPRDDSERLRAVVRRDAFVKLHRFREYLRPGAPYPPDVVQAAREEWDKAAAAVGLTEDAYNLLAELHRLAPYTQNGAPYPPEDITAARARYSEITRSGAVTQEDYRTFVAALARVRPGT
;
A
#
# COMPACT_ATOMS: atom_id res chain seq x y z
N MET A 1 -18.44 23.78 -31.05
CA MET A 1 -18.96 25.08 -30.59
C MET A 1 -18.47 26.13 -31.60
N THR A 2 -19.05 26.14 -32.79
CA THR A 2 -20.15 27.05 -33.21
C THR A 2 -19.73 28.51 -33.09
N GLY A 3 -19.02 28.99 -34.12
CA GLY A 3 -18.81 30.41 -34.38
C GLY A 3 -20.08 30.99 -34.99
N ASP A 4 -20.66 31.97 -34.28
CA ASP A 4 -21.89 32.67 -34.64
C ASP A 4 -21.54 33.79 -35.63
N GLU A 5 -21.88 33.58 -36.90
CA GLU A 5 -22.05 34.63 -37.90
C GLU A 5 -23.32 35.41 -37.56
N LYS A 6 -23.22 36.69 -37.19
CA LYS A 6 -24.40 37.55 -37.11
C LYS A 6 -24.13 39.02 -37.43
N TYR A 7 -24.74 39.41 -38.54
CA TYR A 7 -25.46 40.68 -38.73
C TYR A 7 -24.65 41.92 -39.14
N LEU A 8 -24.29 41.98 -40.44
CA LEU A 8 -24.11 43.24 -41.16
C LEU A 8 -25.49 43.76 -41.58
N GLY A 9 -25.83 44.93 -41.04
CA GLY A 9 -27.15 45.54 -41.10
C GLY A 9 -27.61 45.97 -42.49
N ASP A 10 -28.88 45.64 -42.71
CA ASP A 10 -29.83 46.25 -43.62
C ASP A 10 -29.91 47.77 -43.33
N ILE A 11 -29.40 48.62 -44.24
CA ILE A 11 -29.64 50.07 -44.18
C ILE A 11 -30.45 50.49 -45.41
N ALA A 12 -31.66 50.92 -45.10
CA ALA A 12 -32.77 51.24 -45.97
C ALA A 12 -32.46 52.27 -47.08
N ARG A 13 -33.03 52.00 -48.25
CA ARG A 13 -33.29 52.96 -49.33
C ARG A 13 -34.32 54.03 -48.88
N PRO A 14 -34.11 55.33 -49.15
CA PRO A 14 -35.19 56.30 -49.14
C PRO A 14 -35.66 56.68 -50.56
N ARG A 15 -36.97 56.88 -50.61
CA ARG A 15 -37.86 57.24 -51.72
C ARG A 15 -37.47 58.50 -52.50
N THR A 16 -37.85 58.48 -53.78
CA THR A 16 -37.89 59.61 -54.70
C THR A 16 -39.11 60.53 -54.49
N ALA A 17 -38.84 61.81 -54.72
CA ALA A 17 -39.67 62.83 -55.38
C ALA A 17 -40.55 63.78 -54.54
N GLY A 18 -40.14 65.04 -54.62
CA GLY A 18 -40.97 66.24 -54.48
C GLY A 18 -40.08 67.48 -54.65
N PRO A 19 -40.11 68.20 -55.80
CA PRO A 19 -39.23 69.34 -56.03
C PRO A 19 -39.92 70.64 -55.57
N GLY A 20 -39.21 71.41 -54.75
CA GLY A 20 -39.66 72.72 -54.29
C GLY A 20 -38.45 73.62 -54.01
N GLU A 21 -38.23 74.53 -54.95
CA GLU A 21 -37.50 75.80 -54.86
C GLU A 21 -37.03 76.24 -53.46
N SER A 22 -35.73 76.43 -53.29
CA SER A 22 -35.14 77.52 -52.48
C SER A 22 -33.61 77.46 -52.56
N SER A 23 -33.09 78.12 -53.58
CA SER A 23 -31.67 78.38 -53.79
C SER A 23 -31.14 79.29 -52.68
N GLY A 24 -30.38 78.72 -51.73
CA GLY A 24 -29.76 79.47 -50.63
C GLY A 24 -29.30 78.63 -49.41
N GLY A 25 -29.79 77.40 -49.24
CA GLY A 25 -29.46 76.53 -48.09
C GLY A 25 -28.36 75.48 -48.29
N ASP A 26 -27.88 75.30 -49.53
CA ASP A 26 -27.04 74.17 -49.95
C ASP A 26 -25.62 74.20 -49.35
N ILE A 27 -25.09 75.41 -49.10
CA ILE A 27 -23.80 75.58 -48.42
C ILE A 27 -23.92 75.22 -46.93
N GLY A 28 -25.08 75.46 -46.30
CA GLY A 28 -25.30 75.16 -44.88
C GLY A 28 -25.38 73.66 -44.58
N ALA A 29 -26.04 72.89 -45.46
CA ALA A 29 -26.17 71.43 -45.32
C ALA A 29 -24.82 70.72 -45.52
N ALA A 30 -24.04 71.13 -46.53
CA ALA A 30 -22.70 70.59 -46.77
C ALA A 30 -21.74 70.86 -45.58
N VAL A 31 -21.82 72.04 -44.96
CA VAL A 31 -21.04 72.38 -43.77
C VAL A 31 -21.47 71.56 -42.55
N ALA A 32 -22.76 71.25 -42.38
CA ALA A 32 -23.24 70.42 -41.28
C ALA A 32 -22.80 68.96 -41.40
N ILE A 33 -22.79 68.40 -42.63
CA ILE A 33 -22.27 67.05 -42.90
C ILE A 33 -20.77 67.01 -42.61
N LEU A 34 -20.01 67.98 -43.11
CA LEU A 34 -18.57 68.08 -42.85
C LEU A 34 -18.26 68.22 -41.35
N ALA A 35 -19.06 69.00 -40.61
CA ALA A 35 -18.92 69.13 -39.16
C ALA A 35 -19.23 67.81 -38.41
N SER A 36 -20.20 67.03 -38.90
CA SER A 36 -20.53 65.71 -38.37
C SER A 36 -19.40 64.70 -38.63
N GLU A 37 -18.89 64.64 -39.86
CA GLU A 37 -17.73 63.81 -40.22
C GLU A 37 -16.48 64.22 -39.43
N GLN A 38 -16.31 65.52 -39.20
CA GLN A 38 -15.23 66.02 -38.35
C GLN A 38 -15.43 65.65 -36.86
N GLY A 39 -16.67 65.54 -36.40
CA GLY A 39 -17.00 65.03 -35.06
C GLY A 39 -16.70 63.54 -34.92
N GLU A 40 -17.09 62.75 -35.91
CA GLU A 40 -16.87 61.30 -35.95
C GLU A 40 -15.38 60.95 -36.07
N THR A 41 -14.64 61.66 -36.92
CA THR A 41 -13.17 61.50 -37.01
C THR A 41 -12.48 61.86 -35.70
N ARG A 42 -12.93 62.91 -34.98
CA ARG A 42 -12.43 63.21 -33.64
C ARG A 42 -12.77 62.12 -32.63
N ALA A 43 -13.96 61.54 -32.70
CA ALA A 43 -14.36 60.42 -31.83
C ALA A 43 -13.50 59.17 -32.10
N HIS A 44 -13.26 58.80 -33.36
CA HIS A 44 -12.36 57.69 -33.70
C HIS A 44 -10.91 57.96 -33.29
N LEU A 45 -10.40 59.20 -33.44
CA LEU A 45 -9.07 59.54 -32.95
C LEU A 45 -8.95 59.46 -31.44
N GLN A 46 -10.02 59.83 -30.73
CA GLN A 46 -10.12 59.72 -29.28
C GLN A 46 -10.14 58.25 -28.85
N GLU A 47 -10.93 57.42 -29.53
CA GLU A 47 -10.97 55.97 -29.29
C GLU A 47 -9.63 55.28 -29.58
N LEU A 48 -8.99 55.59 -30.73
CA LEU A 48 -7.67 55.07 -31.06
C LEU A 48 -6.61 55.48 -30.03
N ARG A 49 -6.68 56.72 -29.52
CA ARG A 49 -5.78 57.18 -28.45
C ARG A 49 -5.98 56.39 -27.17
N ASP A 50 -7.24 56.15 -26.79
CA ASP A 50 -7.56 55.41 -25.57
C ASP A 50 -7.14 53.93 -25.71
N GLN A 51 -7.39 53.30 -26.87
CA GLN A 51 -6.90 51.95 -27.20
C GLN A 51 -5.37 51.85 -27.17
N LEU A 52 -4.66 52.86 -27.69
CA LEU A 52 -3.19 52.94 -27.59
C LEU A 52 -2.73 53.06 -26.14
N GLY A 53 -3.47 53.80 -25.31
CA GLY A 53 -3.22 53.89 -23.87
C GLY A 53 -3.31 52.53 -23.17
N ASP A 54 -4.36 51.76 -23.47
CA ASP A 54 -4.56 50.42 -22.91
C ASP A 54 -3.45 49.45 -23.36
N VAL A 55 -3.09 49.46 -24.65
CA VAL A 55 -2.00 48.61 -25.18
C VAL A 55 -0.66 48.94 -24.52
N LEU A 56 -0.35 50.23 -24.31
CA LEU A 56 0.88 50.64 -23.62
C LEU A 56 0.87 50.19 -22.16
N GLN A 57 -0.28 50.23 -21.48
CA GLN A 57 -0.42 49.75 -20.12
C GLN A 57 -0.21 48.23 -20.02
N ASP A 58 -0.75 47.47 -20.97
CA ASP A 58 -0.59 46.02 -21.02
C ASP A 58 0.83 45.60 -21.40
N LEU A 59 1.49 46.33 -22.31
CA LEU A 59 2.92 46.14 -22.59
C LEU A 59 3.77 46.38 -21.34
N HIS A 60 3.44 47.38 -20.52
CA HIS A 60 4.15 47.61 -19.27
C HIS A 60 3.94 46.48 -18.25
N LYS A 61 2.72 45.92 -18.15
CA LYS A 61 2.47 44.75 -17.30
C LYS A 61 3.22 43.50 -17.79
N LEU A 62 3.31 43.32 -19.11
CA LEU A 62 4.03 42.20 -19.72
C LEU A 62 5.55 42.34 -19.49
N ASP A 63 6.07 43.55 -19.60
CA ASP A 63 7.46 43.90 -19.29
C ASP A 63 7.79 43.61 -17.82
N GLN A 64 6.93 44.01 -16.88
CA GLN A 64 7.09 43.68 -15.46
C GLN A 64 7.11 42.16 -15.22
N ARG A 65 6.16 41.41 -15.79
CA ARG A 65 6.12 39.94 -15.67
C ARG A 65 7.34 39.27 -16.28
N THR A 66 7.87 39.82 -17.37
CA THR A 66 9.08 39.33 -18.02
C THR A 66 10.30 39.63 -17.14
N GLY A 67 10.33 40.79 -16.48
CA GLY A 67 11.34 41.17 -15.49
C GLY A 67 11.34 40.31 -14.22
N ASP A 68 10.22 39.65 -13.89
CA ASP A 68 10.13 38.71 -12.76
C ASP A 68 10.73 37.32 -13.07
N ILE A 69 10.93 36.97 -14.35
CA ILE A 69 11.45 35.66 -14.77
C ILE A 69 12.84 35.37 -14.16
N PRO A 70 13.84 36.28 -14.21
CA PRO A 70 15.15 36.05 -13.59
C PRO A 70 15.07 35.82 -12.06
N ALA A 71 14.13 36.47 -11.37
CA ALA A 71 13.94 36.28 -9.94
C ALA A 71 13.37 34.88 -9.63
N LEU A 72 12.48 34.36 -10.48
CA LEU A 72 11.98 32.98 -10.38
C LEU A 72 13.08 31.96 -10.72
N GLU A 73 13.88 32.21 -11.75
CA GLU A 73 15.03 31.37 -12.10
C GLU A 73 16.02 31.26 -10.94
N SER A 74 16.33 32.38 -10.28
CA SER A 74 17.19 32.40 -9.09
C SER A 74 16.60 31.60 -7.92
N LYS A 75 15.28 31.69 -7.68
CA LYS A 75 14.60 30.89 -6.66
C LYS A 75 14.59 29.39 -7.00
N ILE A 76 14.37 29.04 -8.26
CA ILE A 76 14.41 27.64 -8.71
C ILE A 76 15.83 27.09 -8.58
N ALA A 77 16.86 27.86 -8.95
CA ALA A 77 18.25 27.48 -8.77
C ALA A 77 18.60 27.27 -7.28
N ALA A 78 18.14 28.17 -6.40
CA ALA A 78 18.34 28.04 -4.96
C ALA A 78 17.61 26.82 -4.37
N LEU A 79 16.38 26.52 -4.84
CA LEU A 79 15.65 25.32 -4.44
C LEU A 79 16.31 24.05 -4.98
N ALA A 80 16.81 24.07 -6.21
CA ALA A 80 17.53 22.95 -6.80
C ALA A 80 18.82 22.68 -6.01
N ASP A 81 19.59 23.70 -5.66
CA ASP A 81 20.79 23.59 -4.83
C ASP A 81 20.46 23.09 -3.40
N ALA A 82 19.35 23.57 -2.81
CA ALA A 82 18.90 23.08 -1.51
C ALA A 82 18.44 21.61 -1.56
N LEU A 83 17.76 21.21 -2.63
CA LEU A 83 17.33 19.82 -2.84
C LEU A 83 18.54 18.91 -3.10
N ASP A 84 19.49 19.36 -3.90
CA ASP A 84 20.73 18.63 -4.20
C ASP A 84 21.59 18.45 -2.93
N LYS A 85 21.61 19.46 -2.05
CA LYS A 85 22.21 19.34 -0.72
C LYS A 85 21.49 18.33 0.18
N LEU A 86 20.16 18.31 0.18
CA LEU A 86 19.36 17.35 0.95
C LEU A 86 19.54 15.91 0.44
N VAL A 87 19.56 15.72 -0.87
CA VAL A 87 19.76 14.40 -1.49
C VAL A 87 21.18 13.89 -1.24
N ARG A 88 22.20 14.74 -1.36
CA ARG A 88 23.58 14.34 -1.05
C ARG A 88 23.83 14.12 0.44
N SER A 89 23.13 14.85 1.32
CA SER A 89 23.23 14.57 2.76
C SER A 89 22.60 13.23 3.14
N ASP A 90 21.61 12.75 2.39
CA ASP A 90 20.98 11.44 2.62
C ASP A 90 21.92 10.27 2.28
N ASP A 91 22.85 10.45 1.33
CA ASP A 91 23.85 9.44 0.97
C ASP A 91 25.00 9.33 2.01
N ASP A 92 25.33 10.42 2.71
CA ASP A 92 26.38 10.44 3.75
C ASP A 92 25.87 9.99 5.14
N ASP A 93 24.55 10.00 5.40
CA ASP A 93 23.96 9.68 6.72
C ASP A 93 23.61 8.18 6.88
N SER A 94 24.31 7.30 6.14
CA SER A 94 24.07 5.85 6.14
C SER A 94 24.22 5.16 7.52
N ASP A 95 24.84 5.86 8.48
CA ASP A 95 25.06 5.41 9.84
C ASP A 95 23.92 5.78 10.81
N THR A 96 23.07 6.76 10.48
CA THR A 96 21.90 7.11 11.31
C THR A 96 20.66 6.27 10.97
N ARG A 97 20.66 5.61 9.81
CA ARG A 97 19.56 4.73 9.40
C ARG A 97 19.55 3.45 10.24
N PRO A 98 18.44 3.09 10.90
CA PRO A 98 18.30 1.82 11.59
C PRO A 98 18.53 0.66 10.62
N ARG A 99 19.49 -0.22 10.95
CA ARG A 99 19.77 -1.45 10.20
C ARG A 99 19.14 -2.65 10.91
N ASP A 100 18.62 -3.60 10.14
CA ASP A 100 18.07 -4.86 10.64
C ASP A 100 18.84 -6.01 9.97
N LEU A 101 19.31 -6.97 10.78
CA LEU A 101 20.04 -8.15 10.35
C LEU A 101 19.33 -8.93 9.24
N ALA A 102 18.00 -8.93 9.22
CA ALA A 102 17.19 -9.58 8.18
C ALA A 102 17.32 -8.90 6.80
N HIS A 103 17.72 -7.64 6.75
CA HIS A 103 17.85 -6.83 5.53
C HIS A 103 19.31 -6.64 5.10
N ILE A 104 20.27 -7.12 5.89
CA ILE A 104 21.70 -7.11 5.52
C ILE A 104 21.96 -8.29 4.59
N ALA A 105 22.53 -8.01 3.42
CA ALA A 105 22.93 -9.04 2.47
C ALA A 105 23.92 -10.02 3.13
N PRO A 106 23.83 -11.34 2.86
CA PRO A 106 24.71 -12.33 3.49
C PRO A 106 26.21 -12.01 3.35
N GLU A 107 26.62 -11.47 2.20
CA GLU A 107 27.98 -11.06 1.88
C GLU A 107 28.51 -9.89 2.73
N ASP A 108 27.62 -8.98 3.17
CA ASP A 108 28.00 -7.79 3.95
C ASP A 108 27.96 -8.05 5.47
N ARG A 109 27.38 -9.18 5.88
CA ARG A 109 27.06 -9.47 7.29
C ARG A 109 28.31 -9.53 8.17
N GLU A 110 29.38 -10.14 7.70
CA GLU A 110 30.64 -10.24 8.45
C GLU A 110 31.21 -8.86 8.75
N GLN A 111 31.24 -7.97 7.75
CA GLN A 111 31.74 -6.61 7.91
C GLN A 111 30.87 -5.80 8.88
N VAL A 112 29.55 -5.80 8.69
CA VAL A 112 28.64 -5.01 9.55
C VAL A 112 28.70 -5.48 11.00
N LEU A 113 28.75 -6.79 11.25
CA LEU A 113 28.89 -7.32 12.61
C LEU A 113 30.27 -7.04 13.20
N GLY A 114 31.34 -7.10 12.40
CA GLY A 114 32.68 -6.70 12.82
C GLY A 114 32.74 -5.24 13.28
N ASP A 115 32.16 -4.34 12.50
CA ASP A 115 32.07 -2.92 12.85
C ASP A 115 31.22 -2.69 14.10
N LEU A 116 30.13 -3.45 14.25
CA LEU A 116 29.28 -3.39 15.44
C LEU A 116 30.03 -3.82 16.71
N VAL A 117 30.79 -4.92 16.64
CA VAL A 117 31.61 -5.41 17.76
C VAL A 117 32.67 -4.38 18.15
N ALA A 118 33.34 -3.78 17.17
CA ALA A 118 34.31 -2.71 17.42
C ALA A 118 33.66 -1.50 18.10
N TRP A 119 32.49 -1.05 17.61
CA TRP A 119 31.74 0.05 18.22
C TRP A 119 31.30 -0.27 19.65
N VAL A 120 30.79 -1.48 19.92
CA VAL A 120 30.42 -1.90 21.28
C VAL A 120 31.63 -1.83 22.22
N ARG A 121 32.79 -2.34 21.79
CA ARG A 121 34.02 -2.33 22.59
C ARG A 121 34.54 -0.90 22.83
N ASP A 122 34.63 -0.09 21.78
CA ASP A 122 35.39 1.16 21.79
C ASP A 122 34.53 2.37 22.18
N VAL A 123 33.21 2.30 21.98
CA VAL A 123 32.28 3.40 22.26
C VAL A 123 31.36 3.03 23.43
N LEU A 124 30.60 1.94 23.31
CA LEU A 124 29.57 1.60 24.31
C LEU A 124 30.19 1.24 25.66
N PHE A 125 31.14 0.31 25.71
CA PHE A 125 31.76 -0.11 26.97
C PHE A 125 32.68 0.93 27.58
N VAL A 126 33.26 1.82 26.77
CA VAL A 126 34.08 2.93 27.27
C VAL A 126 33.19 4.02 27.88
N GLY A 127 32.09 4.39 27.21
CA GLY A 127 31.17 5.43 27.69
C GLY A 127 30.26 4.96 28.82
N TRP A 128 29.87 3.68 28.82
CA TRP A 128 28.95 3.06 29.77
C TRP A 128 29.49 1.70 30.24
N PRO A 129 30.49 1.68 31.14
CA PRO A 129 31.13 0.43 31.57
C PRO A 129 30.18 -0.62 32.17
N TRP A 130 29.06 -0.18 32.74
CA TRP A 130 28.03 -1.08 33.27
C TRP A 130 27.35 -1.92 32.18
N ALA A 131 27.27 -1.43 30.94
CA ALA A 131 26.66 -2.16 29.83
C ALA A 131 27.42 -3.46 29.50
N ALA A 132 28.72 -3.54 29.83
CA ALA A 132 29.50 -4.76 29.67
C ALA A 132 29.05 -5.89 30.61
N ALA A 133 28.46 -5.56 31.76
CA ALA A 133 27.88 -6.56 32.65
C ALA A 133 26.50 -7.02 32.18
N SER A 134 25.73 -6.14 31.54
CA SER A 134 24.38 -6.42 31.03
C SER A 134 24.38 -7.16 29.69
N LEU A 135 25.37 -6.90 28.82
CA LEU A 135 25.49 -7.53 27.50
C LEU A 135 26.38 -8.77 27.57
N ALA A 136 25.77 -9.93 27.78
CA ALA A 136 26.49 -11.20 27.93
C ALA A 136 27.33 -11.58 26.68
N PRO A 137 28.41 -12.37 26.80
CA PRO A 137 29.30 -12.72 25.68
C PRO A 137 28.61 -13.40 24.48
N CYS A 138 27.49 -14.11 24.72
CA CYS A 138 26.70 -14.75 23.67
C CYS A 138 25.85 -13.80 22.82
N TRP A 139 25.84 -12.48 23.08
CA TRP A 139 24.87 -11.56 22.47
C TRP A 139 24.81 -11.59 20.93
N LEU A 140 25.90 -11.95 20.24
CA LEU A 140 25.95 -12.12 18.78
C LEU A 140 25.12 -13.32 18.28
N GLU A 141 24.87 -14.31 19.14
CA GLU A 141 24.03 -15.48 18.85
C GLU A 141 22.53 -15.16 19.02
N HIS A 142 22.17 -13.94 19.47
CA HIS A 142 20.77 -13.53 19.68
C HIS A 142 20.39 -12.44 18.66
N PRO A 143 19.72 -12.79 17.54
CA PRO A 143 19.39 -11.82 16.49
C PRO A 143 18.57 -10.62 16.97
N ASP A 144 17.72 -10.79 17.97
CA ASP A 144 16.95 -9.69 18.57
C ASP A 144 17.84 -8.73 19.36
N ILE A 145 18.83 -9.24 20.09
CA ILE A 145 19.84 -8.40 20.76
C ILE A 145 20.73 -7.70 19.72
N VAL A 146 21.22 -8.43 18.71
CA VAL A 146 22.02 -7.85 17.61
C VAL A 146 21.28 -6.70 16.93
N ASN A 147 19.99 -6.89 16.61
CA ASN A 147 19.15 -5.83 16.06
C ASN A 147 18.97 -4.64 17.02
N GLY A 148 18.75 -4.92 18.31
CA GLY A 148 18.69 -3.87 19.33
C GLY A 148 19.97 -3.03 19.41
N VAL A 149 21.14 -3.68 19.34
CA VAL A 149 22.45 -2.99 19.37
C VAL A 149 22.72 -2.24 18.06
N LEU A 150 22.32 -2.78 16.90
CA LEU A 150 22.37 -2.06 15.61
C LEU A 150 21.55 -0.76 15.66
N TRP A 151 20.33 -0.82 16.19
CA TRP A 151 19.48 0.37 16.36
C TRP A 151 20.06 1.33 17.39
N LEU A 152 20.65 0.81 18.46
CA LEU A 152 21.32 1.64 19.46
C LEU A 152 22.50 2.41 18.88
N ARG A 153 23.30 1.78 17.99
CA ARG A 153 24.38 2.45 17.25
C ARG A 153 23.83 3.54 16.33
N ALA A 154 22.77 3.26 15.58
CA ALA A 154 22.14 4.25 14.70
C ALA A 154 21.60 5.46 15.49
N ALA A 155 20.96 5.20 16.64
CA ALA A 155 20.50 6.25 17.54
C ALA A 155 21.67 7.05 18.16
N TYR A 156 22.81 6.40 18.43
CA TYR A 156 24.02 7.08 18.89
C TYR A 156 24.53 8.05 17.83
N ALA A 157 24.65 7.59 16.58
CA ALA A 157 25.08 8.42 15.46
C ALA A 157 24.16 9.65 15.29
N ALA A 158 22.85 9.44 15.36
CA ALA A 158 21.86 10.52 15.29
C ALA A 158 21.97 11.52 16.46
N ALA A 159 22.40 11.06 17.64
CA ALA A 159 22.52 11.88 18.84
C ALA A 159 23.85 12.65 18.93
N TYR A 160 24.95 12.07 18.44
CA TYR A 160 26.31 12.59 18.69
C TYR A 160 27.13 12.87 17.43
N ASP A 161 26.90 12.14 16.34
CA ASP A 161 27.72 12.24 15.12
C ASP A 161 27.06 13.15 14.06
N THR A 162 25.73 13.31 14.09
CA THR A 162 25.01 14.19 13.15
C THR A 162 25.20 15.67 13.46
N ALA A 163 25.60 16.45 12.45
CA ALA A 163 25.71 17.90 12.55
C ALA A 163 24.33 18.54 12.84
N GLY A 164 24.21 19.21 13.99
CA GLY A 164 22.95 19.81 14.43
C GLY A 164 22.04 18.88 15.23
N ALA A 165 22.57 17.77 15.75
CA ALA A 165 21.86 16.91 16.69
C ALA A 165 21.21 17.71 17.82
N ARG A 166 19.96 17.37 18.13
CA ARG A 166 19.14 18.07 19.11
C ARG A 166 19.22 17.34 20.46
N PRO A 167 19.10 18.05 21.60
CA PRO A 167 19.19 17.43 22.93
C PRO A 167 18.22 16.25 23.17
N HIS A 168 17.07 16.23 22.49
CA HIS A 168 16.13 15.11 22.62
C HIS A 168 16.64 13.82 21.99
N ALA A 169 17.49 13.87 20.96
CA ALA A 169 18.06 12.67 20.35
C ALA A 169 18.98 11.94 21.35
N ALA A 170 19.76 12.69 22.14
CA ALA A 170 20.56 12.11 23.22
C ALA A 170 19.68 11.53 24.35
N ALA A 171 18.59 12.22 24.72
CA ALA A 171 17.65 11.71 25.72
C ALA A 171 16.96 10.43 25.25
N ASP A 172 16.53 10.37 23.98
CA ASP A 172 16.01 9.16 23.37
C ASP A 172 17.05 8.06 23.38
N TRP A 173 18.27 8.32 22.89
CA TRP A 173 19.35 7.34 22.89
C TRP A 173 19.59 6.72 24.27
N HIS A 174 19.62 7.51 25.35
CA HIS A 174 19.76 6.99 26.71
C HIS A 174 18.62 6.07 27.13
N ARG A 175 17.37 6.40 26.78
CA ARG A 175 16.23 5.51 27.03
C ARG A 175 16.38 4.19 26.28
N TRP A 176 16.79 4.25 25.01
CA TRP A 176 17.02 3.05 24.20
C TRP A 176 18.17 2.20 24.75
N LEU A 177 19.24 2.81 25.28
CA LEU A 177 20.33 2.10 25.95
C LEU A 177 19.79 1.25 27.10
N ASP A 178 19.02 1.84 28.01
CA ASP A 178 18.45 1.13 29.16
C ASP A 178 17.52 -0.01 28.71
N ASP A 179 16.66 0.23 27.72
CA ASP A 179 15.72 -0.76 27.19
C ASP A 179 16.44 -1.95 26.49
N VAL A 180 17.48 -1.67 25.70
CA VAL A 180 18.28 -2.70 25.01
C VAL A 180 19.06 -3.52 26.03
N MET A 181 19.70 -2.89 27.03
CA MET A 181 20.45 -3.62 28.07
C MET A 181 19.53 -4.47 28.95
N ALA A 182 18.37 -3.93 29.36
CA ALA A 182 17.38 -4.70 30.13
C ALA A 182 16.81 -5.88 29.31
N THR A 183 16.74 -5.75 27.98
CA THR A 183 16.34 -6.85 27.09
C THR A 183 17.44 -7.88 26.96
N ALA A 184 18.70 -7.45 26.82
CA ALA A 184 19.85 -8.35 26.73
C ALA A 184 19.97 -9.22 27.99
N GLU A 185 19.84 -8.64 29.18
CA GLU A 185 19.85 -9.38 30.45
C GLU A 185 18.74 -10.44 30.50
N ARG A 186 17.48 -10.05 30.25
CA ARG A 186 16.34 -10.99 30.26
C ARG A 186 16.48 -12.12 29.25
N ARG A 187 17.06 -11.84 28.08
CA ARG A 187 17.25 -12.84 27.01
C ARG A 187 18.40 -13.79 27.27
N THR A 188 19.36 -13.36 28.10
CA THR A 188 20.59 -14.13 28.38
C THR A 188 20.62 -14.75 29.78
N GLU A 189 19.58 -14.57 30.61
CA GLU A 189 19.47 -15.06 32.00
C GLU A 189 19.71 -16.59 32.17
N GLY A 190 19.62 -17.39 31.11
CA GLY A 190 19.89 -18.83 31.13
C GLY A 190 20.99 -19.29 30.17
N CYS A 191 21.73 -18.37 29.56
CA CYS A 191 22.78 -18.70 28.60
C CYS A 191 24.05 -19.18 29.33
N PRO A 192 24.81 -20.12 28.73
CA PRO A 192 26.09 -20.55 29.30
C PRO A 192 27.11 -19.39 29.31
N GLU A 193 27.95 -19.37 30.34
CA GLU A 193 28.96 -18.33 30.54
C GLU A 193 30.03 -18.30 29.44
N ASP A 194 30.28 -19.43 28.78
CA ASP A 194 31.25 -19.55 27.68
C ASP A 194 30.77 -18.90 26.37
N GLY A 195 29.52 -18.44 26.35
CA GLY A 195 28.91 -17.76 25.21
C GLY A 195 28.54 -18.67 24.03
N SER A 196 28.85 -19.97 24.10
CA SER A 196 28.63 -20.89 22.97
C SER A 196 27.34 -21.67 23.15
N HIS A 197 26.29 -21.23 22.48
CA HIS A 197 25.07 -22.01 22.39
C HIS A 197 24.33 -21.72 21.09
N ALA A 198 23.65 -22.74 20.56
CA ALA A 198 22.79 -22.57 19.40
C ALA A 198 21.54 -21.78 19.81
N VAL A 199 21.52 -20.48 19.53
CA VAL A 199 20.33 -19.63 19.52
C VAL A 199 20.31 -18.86 18.21
N PRO A 200 19.13 -18.58 17.64
CA PRO A 200 17.81 -19.03 18.07
C PRO A 200 17.54 -20.51 17.69
N PRO A 201 16.52 -21.16 18.29
CA PRO A 201 15.90 -22.31 17.64
C PRO A 201 15.52 -21.93 16.22
N ALA A 202 15.55 -22.88 15.28
CA ALA A 202 15.20 -22.63 13.88
C ALA A 202 13.89 -21.81 13.80
N PRO A 203 13.81 -20.81 12.90
CA PRO A 203 12.62 -19.98 12.76
C PRO A 203 11.38 -20.87 12.70
N ARG A 204 10.35 -20.49 13.48
CA ARG A 204 9.10 -21.23 13.49
C ARG A 204 8.51 -21.21 12.08
N ASP A 205 8.48 -22.36 11.41
CA ASP A 205 7.80 -22.50 10.13
C ASP A 205 6.31 -22.77 10.35
N ASP A 206 5.49 -21.72 10.27
CA ASP A 206 4.03 -21.82 10.36
C ASP A 206 3.37 -22.15 9.01
N SER A 207 4.14 -22.49 7.96
CA SER A 207 3.60 -22.83 6.64
C SER A 207 2.64 -24.01 6.68
N GLU A 208 2.99 -25.08 7.43
CA GLU A 208 2.10 -26.24 7.57
C GLU A 208 0.81 -25.87 8.31
N ARG A 209 0.92 -25.04 9.36
CA ARG A 209 -0.24 -24.56 10.11
C ARG A 209 -1.16 -23.71 9.23
N LEU A 210 -0.59 -22.84 8.39
CA LEU A 210 -1.35 -22.06 7.41
C LEU A 210 -2.05 -22.97 6.39
N ARG A 211 -1.33 -23.94 5.81
CA ARG A 211 -1.91 -24.93 4.88
C ARG A 211 -3.09 -25.66 5.52
N ALA A 212 -2.98 -26.07 6.78
CA ALA A 212 -4.06 -26.74 7.50
C ALA A 212 -5.29 -25.83 7.70
N VAL A 213 -5.09 -24.55 7.99
CA VAL A 213 -6.18 -23.56 8.12
C VAL A 213 -6.88 -23.36 6.77
N VAL A 214 -6.12 -23.11 5.70
CA VAL A 214 -6.66 -22.93 4.35
C VAL A 214 -7.40 -24.18 3.89
N ARG A 215 -6.84 -25.38 4.13
CA ARG A 215 -7.45 -26.67 3.78
C ARG A 215 -8.78 -26.86 4.50
N ARG A 216 -8.84 -26.58 5.80
CA ARG A 216 -10.07 -26.64 6.59
C ARG A 216 -11.14 -25.68 6.07
N ASP A 217 -10.78 -24.44 5.76
CA ASP A 217 -11.73 -23.43 5.29
C ASP A 217 -12.26 -23.77 3.89
N ALA A 218 -11.43 -24.38 3.03
CA ALA A 218 -11.88 -24.94 1.76
C ALA A 218 -12.90 -26.08 1.96
N PHE A 219 -12.69 -26.99 2.92
CA PHE A 219 -13.70 -28.03 3.23
C PHE A 219 -15.03 -27.45 3.71
N VAL A 220 -15.02 -26.37 4.49
CA VAL A 220 -16.25 -25.64 4.87
C VAL A 220 -16.98 -25.13 3.63
N LYS A 221 -16.26 -24.52 2.68
CA LYS A 221 -16.85 -24.04 1.41
C LYS A 221 -17.39 -25.18 0.57
N LEU A 222 -16.62 -26.25 0.38
CA LEU A 222 -17.03 -27.44 -0.37
C LEU A 222 -18.32 -28.03 0.19
N HIS A 223 -18.42 -28.13 1.52
CA HIS A 223 -19.63 -28.61 2.17
C HIS A 223 -20.83 -27.70 1.95
N ARG A 224 -20.67 -26.39 2.13
CA ARG A 224 -21.73 -25.42 1.85
C ARG A 224 -22.19 -25.48 0.39
N PHE A 225 -21.27 -25.52 -0.58
CA PHE A 225 -21.61 -25.60 -1.99
C PHE A 225 -22.28 -26.93 -2.36
N ARG A 226 -21.92 -28.02 -1.68
CA ARG A 226 -22.56 -29.33 -1.92
C ARG A 226 -24.06 -29.33 -1.65
N GLU A 227 -24.54 -28.52 -0.70
CA GLU A 227 -25.97 -28.36 -0.44
C GLU A 227 -26.72 -27.75 -1.64
N TYR A 228 -26.11 -26.78 -2.34
CA TYR A 228 -26.68 -26.21 -3.57
C TYR A 228 -26.67 -27.19 -4.73
N LEU A 229 -25.65 -28.05 -4.79
CA LEU A 229 -25.47 -29.04 -5.86
C LEU A 229 -26.22 -30.36 -5.60
N ARG A 230 -27.01 -30.45 -4.52
CA ARG A 230 -27.76 -31.66 -4.19
C ARG A 230 -28.86 -31.91 -5.24
N PRO A 231 -29.00 -33.14 -5.77
CA PRO A 231 -30.09 -33.47 -6.69
C PRO A 231 -31.46 -33.14 -6.08
N GLY A 232 -32.26 -32.35 -6.80
CA GLY A 232 -33.59 -31.91 -6.35
C GLY A 232 -33.59 -30.72 -5.40
N ALA A 233 -32.45 -30.04 -5.20
CA ALA A 233 -32.42 -28.81 -4.42
C ALA A 233 -33.22 -27.68 -5.12
N PRO A 234 -34.01 -26.87 -4.38
CA PRO A 234 -34.91 -25.87 -4.95
C PRO A 234 -34.19 -24.55 -5.29
N TYR A 235 -33.00 -24.63 -5.90
CA TYR A 235 -32.21 -23.46 -6.27
C TYR A 235 -32.35 -23.12 -7.77
N PRO A 236 -32.36 -21.83 -8.14
CA PRO A 236 -32.30 -21.40 -9.53
C PRO A 236 -31.06 -21.95 -10.28
N PRO A 237 -31.14 -22.22 -11.59
CA PRO A 237 -30.03 -22.80 -12.36
C PRO A 237 -28.74 -21.97 -12.35
N ASP A 238 -28.85 -20.64 -12.33
CA ASP A 238 -27.73 -19.69 -12.25
C ASP A 238 -26.99 -19.79 -10.91
N VAL A 239 -27.74 -19.97 -9.81
CA VAL A 239 -27.16 -20.19 -8.46
C VAL A 239 -26.43 -21.54 -8.41
N VAL A 240 -26.99 -22.58 -9.01
CA VAL A 240 -26.36 -23.91 -9.08
C VAL A 240 -25.07 -23.85 -9.90
N GLN A 241 -25.07 -23.13 -11.03
CA GLN A 241 -23.88 -22.96 -11.86
C GLN A 241 -22.78 -22.18 -11.10
N ALA A 242 -23.12 -21.07 -10.45
CA ALA A 242 -22.16 -20.31 -9.65
C ALA A 242 -21.60 -21.14 -8.49
N ALA A 243 -22.44 -21.91 -7.81
CA ALA A 243 -22.00 -22.84 -6.76
C ALA A 243 -21.06 -23.93 -7.29
N ARG A 244 -21.26 -24.41 -8.53
CA ARG A 244 -20.38 -25.38 -9.17
C ARG A 244 -18.99 -24.78 -9.44
N GLU A 245 -18.94 -23.58 -10.00
CA GLU A 245 -17.68 -22.89 -10.28
C GLU A 245 -16.88 -22.62 -8.99
N GLU A 246 -17.55 -22.18 -7.93
CA GLU A 246 -16.91 -21.95 -6.63
C GLU A 246 -16.51 -23.25 -5.93
N TRP A 247 -17.28 -24.33 -6.11
CA TRP A 247 -16.91 -25.67 -5.64
C TRP A 247 -15.63 -26.14 -6.35
N ASP A 248 -15.55 -26.01 -7.68
CA ASP A 248 -14.38 -26.43 -8.47
C ASP A 248 -13.12 -25.63 -8.07
N LYS A 249 -13.24 -24.31 -7.85
CA LYS A 249 -12.14 -23.47 -7.33
C LYS A 249 -11.68 -23.92 -5.94
N ALA A 250 -12.62 -24.16 -5.02
CA ALA A 250 -12.29 -24.60 -3.66
C ALA A 250 -11.65 -26.00 -3.65
N ALA A 251 -12.12 -26.90 -4.52
CA ALA A 251 -11.60 -28.26 -4.68
C ALA A 251 -10.17 -28.23 -5.23
N ALA A 252 -9.93 -27.42 -6.26
CA ALA A 252 -8.60 -27.22 -6.84
C ALA A 252 -7.60 -26.66 -5.82
N ALA A 253 -8.01 -25.72 -4.96
CA ALA A 253 -7.17 -25.12 -3.93
C ALA A 253 -6.62 -26.13 -2.89
N VAL A 254 -7.29 -27.27 -2.71
CA VAL A 254 -6.85 -28.34 -1.79
C VAL A 254 -6.41 -29.63 -2.50
N GLY A 255 -6.43 -29.64 -3.84
CA GLY A 255 -6.11 -30.81 -4.65
C GLY A 255 -7.08 -31.97 -4.44
N LEU A 256 -8.36 -31.67 -4.21
CA LEU A 256 -9.39 -32.68 -3.94
C LEU A 256 -10.29 -32.87 -5.17
N THR A 257 -10.57 -34.11 -5.53
CA THR A 257 -11.55 -34.44 -6.59
C THR A 257 -12.96 -34.55 -6.01
N GLU A 258 -13.98 -34.47 -6.88
CA GLU A 258 -15.38 -34.66 -6.43
C GLU A 258 -15.60 -36.05 -5.83
N ASP A 259 -14.97 -37.08 -6.41
CA ASP A 259 -15.03 -38.45 -5.89
C ASP A 259 -14.38 -38.56 -4.51
N ALA A 260 -13.19 -37.97 -4.31
CA ALA A 260 -12.53 -37.95 -3.01
C ALA A 260 -13.38 -37.22 -1.95
N TYR A 261 -14.03 -36.12 -2.32
CA TYR A 261 -14.98 -35.43 -1.44
C TYR A 261 -16.21 -36.31 -1.10
N ASN A 262 -16.77 -37.02 -2.09
CA ASN A 262 -17.89 -37.93 -1.86
C ASN A 262 -17.51 -39.08 -0.92
N LEU A 263 -16.31 -39.62 -1.07
CA LEU A 263 -15.76 -40.64 -0.16
C LEU A 263 -15.57 -40.09 1.26
N LEU A 264 -15.09 -38.85 1.42
CA LEU A 264 -15.02 -38.17 2.72
C LEU A 264 -16.39 -38.01 3.39
N ALA A 265 -17.39 -37.55 2.61
CA ALA A 265 -18.76 -37.41 3.09
C ALA A 265 -19.39 -38.77 3.45
N GLU A 266 -19.08 -39.82 2.69
CA GLU A 266 -19.50 -41.19 2.98
C GLU A 266 -18.86 -41.72 4.27
N LEU A 267 -17.54 -41.57 4.44
CA LEU A 267 -16.84 -41.93 5.68
C LEU A 267 -17.45 -41.24 6.90
N HIS A 268 -17.76 -39.94 6.81
CA HIS A 268 -18.38 -39.19 7.89
C HIS A 268 -19.78 -39.74 8.24
N ARG A 269 -20.57 -40.10 7.24
CA ARG A 269 -21.90 -40.72 7.43
C ARG A 269 -21.82 -42.11 8.08
N LEU A 270 -20.79 -42.90 7.74
CA LEU A 270 -20.58 -44.24 8.27
C LEU A 270 -19.96 -44.24 9.67
N ALA A 271 -19.28 -43.16 10.08
CA ALA A 271 -18.54 -43.09 11.34
C ALA A 271 -19.36 -43.48 12.59
N PRO A 272 -20.63 -43.06 12.76
CA PRO A 272 -21.44 -43.47 13.92
C PRO A 272 -21.65 -44.99 14.03
N TYR A 273 -21.76 -45.71 12.91
CA TYR A 273 -21.95 -47.16 12.86
C TYR A 273 -20.69 -47.94 13.25
N THR A 274 -19.52 -47.31 13.14
CA THR A 274 -18.24 -47.96 13.46
C THR A 274 -17.93 -47.95 14.96
N GLN A 275 -18.59 -47.09 15.73
CA GLN A 275 -18.37 -46.94 17.18
C GLN A 275 -18.80 -48.21 17.95
N ASN A 276 -18.08 -48.53 19.02
CA ASN A 276 -18.43 -49.67 19.88
C ASN A 276 -19.73 -49.36 20.64
N GLY A 277 -20.70 -50.28 20.59
CA GLY A 277 -22.00 -50.11 21.24
C GLY A 277 -22.99 -49.22 20.47
N ALA A 278 -22.77 -49.00 19.17
CA ALA A 278 -23.69 -48.21 18.35
C ALA A 278 -25.11 -48.84 18.35
N PRO A 279 -26.19 -48.04 18.50
CA PRO A 279 -27.56 -48.54 18.66
C PRO A 279 -28.22 -48.90 17.32
N TYR A 280 -27.49 -49.60 16.44
CA TYR A 280 -27.94 -49.99 15.10
C TYR A 280 -28.02 -51.51 14.98
N PRO A 281 -28.82 -52.04 14.04
CA PRO A 281 -28.86 -53.47 13.74
C PRO A 281 -27.46 -54.03 13.43
N PRO A 282 -27.11 -55.25 13.90
CA PRO A 282 -25.79 -55.84 13.67
C PRO A 282 -25.39 -55.95 12.19
N GLU A 283 -26.37 -56.18 11.30
CA GLU A 283 -26.19 -56.23 9.85
C GLU A 283 -25.72 -54.88 9.28
N ASP A 284 -26.30 -53.77 9.74
CA ASP A 284 -25.96 -52.41 9.31
C ASP A 284 -24.56 -52.02 9.80
N ILE A 285 -24.24 -52.39 11.05
CA ILE A 285 -22.90 -52.17 11.64
C ILE A 285 -21.85 -52.93 10.83
N THR A 286 -22.12 -54.18 10.47
CA THR A 286 -21.19 -55.03 9.71
C THR A 286 -20.96 -54.49 8.31
N ALA A 287 -22.04 -54.10 7.61
CA ALA A 287 -21.96 -53.49 6.28
C ALA A 287 -21.22 -52.15 6.32
N ALA A 288 -21.52 -51.27 7.28
CA ALA A 288 -20.88 -49.97 7.42
C ALA A 288 -19.38 -50.08 7.72
N ARG A 289 -18.96 -51.03 8.58
CA ARG A 289 -17.55 -51.29 8.87
C ARG A 289 -16.80 -51.84 7.66
N ALA A 290 -17.41 -52.76 6.90
CA ALA A 290 -16.82 -53.27 5.67
C ALA A 290 -16.58 -52.15 4.66
N ARG A 291 -17.59 -51.28 4.46
CA ARG A 291 -17.49 -50.13 3.56
C ARG A 291 -16.48 -49.08 4.02
N TYR A 292 -16.46 -48.75 5.31
CA TYR A 292 -15.47 -47.84 5.89
C TYR A 292 -14.03 -48.36 5.68
N SER A 293 -13.82 -49.67 5.91
CA SER A 293 -12.53 -50.33 5.68
C SER A 293 -12.12 -50.38 4.21
N GLU A 294 -13.07 -50.53 3.29
CA GLU A 294 -12.83 -50.45 1.85
C GLU A 294 -12.33 -49.06 1.43
N ILE A 295 -13.05 -48.00 1.82
CA ILE A 295 -12.71 -46.62 1.46
C ILE A 295 -11.33 -46.24 2.02
N THR A 296 -11.08 -46.54 3.29
CA THR A 296 -9.78 -46.23 3.94
C THR A 296 -8.61 -47.01 3.34
N ARG A 297 -8.82 -48.25 2.85
CA ARG A 297 -7.79 -49.03 2.15
C ARG A 297 -7.53 -48.56 0.72
N SER A 298 -8.49 -47.91 0.07
CA SER A 298 -8.34 -47.44 -1.31
C SER A 298 -7.24 -46.38 -1.49
N GLY A 299 -6.84 -45.69 -0.42
CA GLY A 299 -5.88 -44.59 -0.47
C GLY A 299 -6.40 -43.32 -1.15
N ALA A 300 -7.65 -43.32 -1.63
CA ALA A 300 -8.26 -42.16 -2.29
C ALA A 300 -8.50 -40.96 -1.36
N VAL A 301 -8.50 -41.21 -0.04
CA VAL A 301 -8.67 -40.19 1.00
C VAL A 301 -7.69 -40.50 2.13
N THR A 302 -6.92 -39.50 2.57
CA THR A 302 -5.99 -39.69 3.69
C THR A 302 -6.68 -39.57 5.04
N GLN A 303 -6.08 -40.12 6.10
CA GLN A 303 -6.59 -39.93 7.47
C GLN A 303 -6.56 -38.45 7.90
N GLU A 304 -5.58 -37.69 7.42
CA GLU A 304 -5.46 -36.25 7.67
C GLU A 304 -6.60 -35.47 7.00
N ASP A 305 -6.96 -35.83 5.77
CA ASP A 305 -8.11 -35.24 5.07
C ASP A 305 -9.40 -35.48 5.83
N TYR A 306 -9.61 -36.71 6.30
CA TYR A 306 -10.80 -37.05 7.07
C TYR A 306 -10.86 -36.26 8.39
N ARG A 307 -9.76 -36.14 9.12
CA ARG A 307 -9.70 -35.32 10.35
C ARG A 307 -10.00 -33.85 10.08
N THR A 308 -9.39 -33.30 9.02
CA THR A 308 -9.58 -31.89 8.63
C THR A 308 -11.02 -31.63 8.18
N PHE A 309 -11.60 -32.55 7.41
CA PHE A 309 -12.99 -32.52 6.98
C PHE A 309 -13.96 -32.53 8.17
N VAL A 310 -13.79 -33.46 9.12
CA VAL A 310 -14.63 -33.52 10.33
C VAL A 310 -14.51 -32.23 11.15
N ALA A 311 -13.30 -31.69 11.32
CA ALA A 311 -13.08 -30.43 12.02
C ALA A 311 -13.72 -29.22 11.28
N ALA A 312 -13.76 -29.25 9.95
CA ALA A 312 -14.46 -28.26 9.14
C ALA A 312 -15.98 -28.34 9.34
N LEU A 313 -16.56 -29.55 9.27
CA LEU A 313 -18.00 -29.75 9.46
C LEU A 313 -18.49 -29.31 10.83
N ALA A 314 -17.70 -29.53 11.89
CA ALA A 314 -18.04 -29.06 13.23
C ALA A 314 -18.21 -27.53 13.34
N ARG A 315 -17.66 -26.75 12.39
CA ARG A 315 -17.80 -25.29 12.33
C ARG A 315 -19.02 -24.82 11.52
N VAL A 316 -19.55 -25.66 10.64
CA VAL A 316 -20.78 -25.38 9.93
C VAL A 316 -21.92 -25.58 10.93
N ARG A 317 -22.30 -24.51 11.64
CA ARG A 317 -23.42 -24.56 12.57
C ARG A 317 -24.67 -25.08 11.82
N PRO A 318 -25.37 -26.09 12.35
CA PRO A 318 -26.68 -26.44 11.81
C PRO A 318 -27.66 -25.31 12.15
N GLY A 319 -28.04 -24.49 11.17
CA GLY A 319 -29.22 -23.60 11.26
C GLY A 319 -29.00 -22.11 11.54
N THR A 320 -28.05 -21.44 10.86
CA THR A 320 -28.08 -19.98 10.66
C THR A 320 -28.10 -19.64 9.19
#